data_AF-A0A968AI39-F1
#
_entry.id   AF-A0A968AI39-F1
#
_cell.length_a   1.000
_cell.length_b   1.000
_cell.length_c   1.000
_cell.angle_alpha   90.00
_cell.angle_beta   90.00
_cell.angle_gamma   90.00
#
_symmetry.space_group_name_H-M   'P 1'
#
loop_
_entity.id
_entity.type
_entity.pdbx_description
1 polymer ?
#
loop_
_entity_poly.entity_id
_entity_poly.type
_entity_poly.pdbx_seq_one_letter_code
_entity_poly.pdbx_strand_id
1 'polypeptide(L)'
;MSTWSLVAAVSIAALAGTMNAEAQDVDAGQFAAAIRASGHPCARVIESASKGDSVWHVRCNAGWYEVTKKGDSTVKVVPLD
;
A
#
# COMPACT_ATOMS: atom_id res chain seq x y z
N MET A 1 -4.05 62.67 21.23
CA MET A 1 -3.89 61.70 20.12
C MET A 1 -2.55 61.01 20.30
N SER A 2 -2.54 59.77 20.78
CA SER A 2 -1.32 58.96 20.91
C SER A 2 -1.73 57.50 20.71
N THR A 3 -1.22 56.92 19.63
CA THR A 3 -1.52 55.62 19.05
C THR A 3 -0.71 54.53 19.73
N TRP A 4 -1.35 53.53 20.34
CA TRP A 4 -0.65 52.32 20.80
C TRP A 4 -1.31 51.09 20.17
N SER A 5 -0.54 50.49 19.28
CA SER A 5 -0.86 49.37 18.39
C SER A 5 -0.81 48.01 19.09
N LEU A 6 -1.71 47.14 18.62
CA LEU A 6 -1.55 45.72 18.23
C LEU A 6 -0.79 44.76 19.16
N VAL A 7 -1.47 43.67 19.54
CA VAL A 7 -0.91 42.32 19.33
C VAL A 7 -2.02 41.40 18.79
N ALA A 8 -1.95 41.12 17.49
CA ALA A 8 -2.72 40.07 16.83
C ALA A 8 -2.03 38.73 17.11
N ALA A 9 -2.67 37.83 17.86
CA ALA A 9 -2.23 36.46 18.01
C ALA A 9 -2.67 35.66 16.77
N VAL A 10 -1.84 35.67 15.72
CA VAL A 10 -1.99 34.76 14.58
C VAL A 10 -1.41 33.41 15.01
N SER A 11 -2.29 32.52 15.48
CA SER A 11 -1.96 31.12 15.71
C SER A 11 -1.83 30.43 14.35
N ILE A 12 -0.59 30.33 13.84
CA ILE A 12 -0.27 29.47 12.70
C ILE A 12 -0.29 28.04 13.23
N ALA A 13 -1.48 27.42 13.26
CA ALA A 13 -1.60 26.00 13.50
C ALA A 13 -0.94 25.29 12.31
N ALA A 14 0.17 24.60 12.61
CA ALA A 14 0.97 23.87 11.67
C ALA A 14 0.11 23.03 10.73
N LEU A 15 0.31 23.19 9.42
CA LEU A 15 -0.13 22.20 8.45
C LEU A 15 0.56 20.89 8.81
N ALA A 16 -0.17 20.02 9.49
CA ALA A 16 0.15 18.61 9.58
C ALA A 16 0.09 18.06 8.16
N GLY A 17 1.23 18.09 7.48
CA GLY A 17 1.44 17.33 6.25
C GLY A 17 1.19 15.87 6.59
N THR A 18 0.03 15.37 6.21
CA THR A 18 -0.24 13.94 6.12
C THR A 18 0.66 13.41 5.01
N MET A 19 1.86 12.97 5.40
CA MET A 19 2.76 12.29 4.48
C MET A 19 2.13 10.96 4.09
N ASN A 20 1.70 10.91 2.83
CA ASN A 20 1.74 9.79 1.91
C ASN A 20 1.95 8.40 2.54
N ALA A 21 0.83 7.70 2.70
CA ALA A 21 0.78 6.29 2.36
C ALA A 21 -0.19 6.14 1.19
N GLU A 22 0.18 6.69 0.04
CA GLU A 22 -0.24 6.11 -1.23
C GLU A 22 0.40 4.72 -1.28
N ALA A 23 -0.21 3.77 -0.54
CA ALA A 23 -0.03 2.37 -0.82
C ALA A 23 -0.32 2.27 -2.31
N GLN A 24 0.72 2.03 -3.11
CA GLN A 24 0.56 1.74 -4.52
C GLN A 24 -0.45 0.61 -4.56
N ASP A 25 -1.69 0.96 -4.93
CA ASP A 25 -2.84 0.08 -4.94
C ASP A 25 -2.59 -0.88 -6.10
N VAL A 26 -1.70 -1.84 -5.86
CA VAL A 26 -1.55 -3.01 -6.71
C VAL A 26 -2.88 -3.70 -6.55
N ASP A 27 -3.74 -3.48 -7.54
CA ASP A 27 -5.14 -3.88 -7.53
C ASP A 27 -5.25 -5.35 -7.08
N ALA A 28 -6.17 -5.61 -6.17
CA ALA A 28 -6.44 -6.94 -5.64
C ALA A 28 -6.67 -7.97 -6.77
N GLY A 29 -7.18 -7.53 -7.93
CA GLY A 29 -7.32 -8.33 -9.14
C GLY A 29 -5.98 -8.71 -9.79
N GLN A 30 -4.97 -7.84 -9.79
CA GLN A 30 -3.61 -8.16 -10.25
C GLN A 30 -2.96 -9.24 -9.39
N PHE A 31 -3.08 -9.16 -8.06
CA PHE A 31 -2.58 -10.22 -7.19
C PHE A 31 -3.30 -11.55 -7.41
N ALA A 32 -4.64 -11.52 -7.49
CA ALA A 32 -5.41 -12.73 -7.81
C ALA A 32 -4.97 -13.36 -9.14
N ALA A 33 -4.71 -12.53 -10.16
CA ALA A 33 -4.24 -12.98 -11.46
C ALA A 33 -2.84 -13.60 -11.39
N ALA A 34 -1.89 -12.96 -10.70
CA ALA A 34 -0.55 -13.49 -10.52
C ALA A 34 -0.52 -14.84 -9.79
N ILE A 35 -1.31 -14.95 -8.72
CA ILE A 35 -1.42 -16.19 -7.93
C ILE A 35 -2.03 -17.31 -8.77
N ARG A 36 -3.10 -17.02 -9.54
CA ARG A 36 -3.70 -17.96 -10.49
C ARG A 36 -2.75 -18.36 -11.62
N ALA A 37 -2.00 -17.41 -12.17
CA ALA A 37 -1.00 -17.69 -13.21
C ALA A 37 0.12 -18.61 -12.71
N SER A 38 0.37 -18.61 -11.40
CA SER A 38 1.34 -19.50 -10.74
C SER A 38 0.78 -20.88 -10.39
N GLY A 39 -0.48 -21.16 -10.76
CA GLY A 39 -1.12 -22.47 -10.56
C GLY A 39 -1.87 -22.62 -9.23
N HIS A 40 -2.07 -21.54 -8.48
CA HIS A 40 -2.77 -21.58 -7.19
C HIS A 40 -4.22 -21.09 -7.26
N PRO A 41 -5.17 -21.71 -6.54
CA PRO A 41 -6.58 -21.36 -6.62
C PRO A 41 -6.91 -20.09 -5.81
N CYS A 42 -6.63 -18.90 -6.35
CA CYS A 42 -7.09 -17.63 -5.76
C CYS A 42 -8.31 -17.06 -6.50
N ALA A 43 -9.49 -17.23 -5.92
CA ALA A 43 -10.74 -16.66 -6.43
C ALA A 43 -10.93 -15.21 -6.00
N ARG A 44 -10.51 -14.88 -4.77
CA ARG A 44 -10.61 -13.55 -4.19
C ARG A 44 -9.44 -13.30 -3.24
N VAL A 45 -8.83 -12.13 -3.39
CA VAL A 45 -7.90 -11.57 -2.40
C VAL A 45 -8.72 -10.97 -1.27
N ILE A 46 -8.42 -11.41 -0.05
CA ILE A 46 -9.04 -10.96 1.19
C ILE A 46 -8.26 -9.77 1.75
N GLU A 47 -6.93 -9.85 1.67
CA GLU A 47 -6.01 -8.90 2.27
C GLU A 47 -4.70 -8.90 1.48
N SER A 48 -4.04 -7.75 1.40
CA SER A 48 -2.69 -7.64 0.86
C SER A 48 -1.91 -6.62 1.66
N ALA A 49 -0.69 -6.97 2.05
CA ALA A 49 0.24 -6.12 2.78
C ALA A 49 1.56 -6.02 2.02
N SER A 50 2.05 -4.81 1.77
CA SER A 50 3.39 -4.62 1.22
C SER A 50 4.45 -4.92 2.29
N LYS A 51 5.47 -5.70 1.93
CA LYS A 51 6.63 -6.04 2.77
C LYS A 51 7.91 -5.33 2.28
N GLY A 52 7.79 -4.42 1.30
CA GLY A 52 8.89 -3.67 0.71
C GLY A 52 8.53 -3.21 -0.71
N ASP A 53 9.49 -2.64 -1.43
CA ASP A 53 9.23 -2.00 -2.73
C ASP A 53 8.72 -2.94 -3.83
N SER A 54 8.90 -4.25 -3.66
CA SER A 54 8.55 -5.24 -4.69
C SER A 54 8.07 -6.58 -4.14
N VAL A 55 7.72 -6.63 -2.86
CA VAL A 55 7.27 -7.86 -2.19
C VAL A 55 5.97 -7.58 -1.46
N TRP A 56 4.98 -8.44 -1.68
CA TRP A 56 3.66 -8.34 -1.04
C TRP A 56 3.27 -9.68 -0.43
N HIS A 57 2.70 -9.62 0.77
CA HIS A 57 1.97 -10.74 1.36
C HIS A 57 0.50 -10.60 1.01
N VAL A 58 -0.04 -11.62 0.35
CA VAL A 58 -1.40 -11.63 -0.16
C VAL A 58 -2.13 -12.80 0.48
N ARG A 59 -3.23 -12.49 1.15
CA ARG A 59 -4.17 -13.48 1.67
C ARG A 59 -5.25 -13.73 0.62
N CYS A 60 -5.30 -14.94 0.10
CA CYS A 60 -6.41 -15.41 -0.71
C CYS A 60 -7.31 -16.35 0.10
N ASN A 61 -8.49 -16.65 -0.45
CA ASN A 61 -9.40 -17.66 0.10
C ASN A 61 -8.77 -19.06 0.23
N ALA A 62 -7.67 -19.34 -0.49
CA ALA A 62 -6.98 -20.61 -0.46
C ALA A 62 -5.75 -20.66 0.45
N GLY A 63 -5.30 -19.54 1.02
CA GLY A 63 -4.07 -19.49 1.81
C GLY A 63 -3.32 -18.17 1.70
N TRP A 64 -2.10 -18.16 2.25
CA TRP A 64 -1.20 -17.00 2.21
C TRP A 64 -0.15 -17.18 1.12
N TYR A 65 0.15 -16.09 0.42
CA TYR A 65 1.09 -16.08 -0.70
C TYR A 65 2.02 -14.88 -0.60
N GLU A 66 3.30 -15.07 -0.89
CA GLU A 66 4.25 -13.99 -1.13
C GLU A 66 4.38 -13.77 -2.64
N VAL A 67 4.01 -12.57 -3.08
CA VAL A 67 4.15 -12.13 -4.46
C VAL A 67 5.35 -11.21 -4.53
N THR A 68 6.35 -11.57 -5.34
CA THR A 68 7.54 -10.77 -5.59
C THR A 68 7.57 -10.33 -7.05
N LYS A 69 7.61 -9.03 -7.31
CA LYS A 69 7.83 -8.49 -8.64
C LYS A 69 9.33 -8.29 -8.86
N LYS A 70 9.92 -9.02 -9.81
CA LYS A 70 11.30 -8.85 -10.23
C LYS A 70 11.35 -8.16 -11.60
N GLY A 71 11.97 -6.98 -11.64
CA GLY A 71 12.27 -6.26 -12.87
C GLY A 71 11.08 -6.10 -13.81
N ASP A 72 11.36 -6.10 -15.12
CA ASP A 72 10.45 -5.55 -16.14
C ASP A 72 9.10 -6.26 -16.30
N SER A 73 8.93 -7.51 -15.85
CA SER A 73 7.63 -8.23 -15.90
C SER A 73 7.60 -9.55 -15.14
N THR A 74 8.68 -9.96 -14.46
CA THR A 74 8.71 -11.29 -13.84
C THR A 74 8.01 -11.23 -12.48
N VAL A 75 6.91 -11.95 -12.31
CA VAL A 75 6.25 -12.11 -11.02
C VAL A 75 6.51 -13.51 -10.50
N LYS A 76 7.06 -13.61 -9.30
CA LYS A 76 7.24 -14.86 -8.57
C LYS A 76 6.21 -14.93 -7.46
N VAL A 77 5.49 -16.03 -7.38
CA VAL A 77 4.55 -16.31 -6.29
C VAL A 77 5.04 -17.53 -5.52
N VAL A 78 5.01 -17.45 -4.19
CA VAL A 78 5.38 -18.53 -3.29
C VAL A 78 4.28 -18.70 -2.23
N PRO A 79 3.72 -19.90 -2.02
CA PRO A 79 2.82 -20.14 -0.89
C PRO A 79 3.59 -20.02 0.44
N LEU A 80 2.94 -19.45 1.45
CA LEU A 80 3.50 -19.26 2.80
C LEU A 80 2.95 -20.28 3.81
N ASP A 81 2.12 -21.22 3.35
CA ASP A 81 1.56 -22.35 4.09
C ASP A 81 2.53 -23.53 4.20
#